data_AF-A0A916YKF6-F1
#
_entry.id   AF-A0A916YKF6-F1
#
_cell.length_a   1.000
_cell.length_b   1.000
_cell.length_c   1.000
_cell.angle_alpha   90.00
_cell.angle_beta   90.00
_cell.angle_gamma   90.00
#
_symmetry.space_group_name_H-M   'P 1'
#
loop_
_entity.id
_entity.type
_entity.pdbx_description
1 polymer ?
#
loop_
_entity_poly.entity_id
_entity_poly.type
_entity_poly.pdbx_seq_one_letter_code
_entity_poly.pdbx_strand_id
1 'polypeptide(L)'
;MDPRAAIVAMSIPITAILGFVGLMIILRKFDNDERMAMIEKGIALPQKQSAKVNPASALRWGCLFVGVGLGIFVANMIASVKEDNEALYPALIMFFGGAGLLVSYYIQLKIDERSK
;
A
#
# COMPACT_ATOMS: atom_id res chain seq x y z
N MET A 1 22.24 -19.57 22.60
CA MET A 1 21.59 -19.25 21.30
C MET A 1 22.24 -20.12 20.25
N ASP A 2 21.53 -21.11 19.73
CA ASP A 2 22.10 -22.06 18.79
C ASP A 2 22.45 -21.35 17.47
N PRO A 3 23.72 -21.42 16.99
CA PRO A 3 24.17 -20.70 15.81
C PRO A 3 23.41 -21.07 14.53
N ARG A 4 22.75 -22.23 14.51
CA ARG A 4 21.89 -22.69 13.40
C ARG A 4 20.56 -21.93 13.33
N ALA A 5 19.99 -21.52 14.46
CA ALA A 5 18.72 -20.81 14.52
C ALA A 5 18.82 -19.38 13.96
N ALA A 6 19.96 -18.71 14.18
CA ALA A 6 20.22 -17.38 13.64
C ALA A 6 20.32 -17.37 12.10
N ILE A 7 20.93 -18.41 11.51
CA ILE A 7 21.05 -18.54 10.05
C ILE A 7 19.67 -18.76 9.41
N VAL A 8 18.82 -19.58 10.02
CA VAL A 8 17.45 -19.83 9.54
C VAL A 8 16.58 -18.58 9.65
N ALA A 9 16.73 -17.81 10.73
CA ALA A 9 15.98 -16.56 10.91
C ALA A 9 16.32 -15.50 9.84
N MET A 10 17.57 -15.46 9.37
CA MET A 10 18.01 -14.51 8.33
C MET A 10 17.63 -14.93 6.91
N SER A 11 17.46 -16.22 6.63
CA SER A 11 17.16 -16.71 5.27
C SER A 11 15.69 -16.54 4.87
N ILE A 12 14.78 -16.49 5.84
CA ILE A 12 13.33 -16.28 5.62
C ILE A 12 13.02 -14.94 4.93
N PRO A 13 13.48 -13.78 5.42
CA PRO A 13 13.19 -12.51 4.75
C PRO A 13 13.84 -12.41 3.37
N ILE A 14 15.02 -13.00 3.17
CA ILE A 14 15.75 -12.96 1.89
C ILE A 14 14.98 -13.74 0.81
N THR A 15 14.53 -14.95 1.14
CA THR A 15 13.77 -15.78 0.20
C THR A 15 12.39 -15.18 -0.11
N ALA A 16 11.73 -14.56 0.88
CA ALA A 16 10.47 -13.85 0.66
C ALA A 16 10.59 -12.66 -0.30
N ILE A 17 11.64 -11.84 -0.15
CA ILE A 17 11.89 -10.69 -1.04
C ILE A 17 12.17 -11.17 -2.47
N LEU A 18 13.01 -12.19 -2.63
CA LEU A 18 13.32 -12.75 -3.94
C LEU A 18 12.07 -13.35 -4.62
N GLY A 19 11.23 -14.06 -3.86
CA GLY A 19 9.96 -14.59 -4.35
C GLY A 19 8.98 -13.49 -4.79
N PHE A 20 8.87 -12.42 -4.00
CA PHE A 20 8.01 -11.28 -4.33
C PHE A 20 8.45 -10.55 -5.61
N VAL A 21 9.76 -10.28 -5.75
CA VAL A 21 10.32 -9.66 -6.95
C VAL A 21 10.14 -10.59 -8.17
N GLY A 22 10.37 -11.89 -8.01
CA GLY A 22 10.14 -12.88 -9.05
C GLY A 22 8.70 -12.89 -9.55
N LEU A 23 7.71 -12.92 -8.63
CA LEU A 23 6.29 -12.83 -8.97
C LEU A 23 5.96 -11.53 -9.72
N MET A 24 6.49 -10.40 -9.26
CA MET A 24 6.26 -9.10 -9.91
C MET A 24 6.79 -9.07 -11.35
N ILE A 25 7.96 -9.68 -11.61
CA ILE A 25 8.54 -9.79 -12.94
C ILE A 25 7.68 -10.70 -13.83
N ILE A 26 7.24 -11.85 -13.29
CA ILE A 26 6.41 -12.81 -14.02
C ILE A 26 5.09 -12.17 -14.44
N LEU A 27 4.39 -11.49 -13.53
CA LEU A 27 3.15 -10.78 -13.83
C LEU A 27 3.35 -9.73 -14.93
N ARG A 28 4.42 -8.94 -14.85
CA ARG A 28 4.78 -7.98 -15.90
C ARG A 28 5.11 -8.63 -17.23
N LYS A 29 5.69 -9.83 -17.22
CA LYS A 29 5.99 -10.58 -18.43
C LYS A 29 4.72 -11.09 -19.10
N PHE A 30 3.78 -11.63 -18.32
CA PHE A 30 2.48 -12.08 -18.83
C PHE A 30 1.73 -10.95 -19.54
N ASP A 31 1.65 -9.76 -18.95
CA ASP A 31 1.03 -8.59 -19.60
C ASP A 31 1.69 -8.25 -20.95
N ASN A 32 3.01 -8.44 -21.04
CA ASN A 32 3.78 -8.09 -22.23
C ASN A 32 3.64 -9.16 -23.33
N ASP A 33 3.59 -10.43 -22.94
CA ASP A 33 3.40 -11.57 -23.83
C ASP A 33 1.97 -11.58 -24.41
N GLU A 34 0.95 -11.25 -23.59
CA GLU A 34 -0.44 -11.06 -24.06
C GLU A 34 -0.53 -9.95 -25.13
N ARG A 35 0.23 -8.85 -24.95
CA ARG A 35 0.27 -7.73 -25.89
C ARG A 35 0.94 -8.10 -27.21
N MET A 36 2.00 -8.90 -27.19
CA MET A 36 2.62 -9.39 -28.43
C MET A 36 1.70 -10.34 -29.18
N ALA A 37 1.03 -11.26 -28.48
CA ALA A 37 0.07 -12.17 -29.07
C ALA A 37 -1.14 -11.43 -29.70
N MET A 38 -1.55 -10.28 -29.16
CA MET A 38 -2.58 -9.44 -29.76
C MET A 38 -2.10 -8.74 -31.05
N ILE A 39 -0.84 -8.28 -31.10
CA ILE A 39 -0.24 -7.69 -32.32
C ILE A 39 -0.13 -8.74 -33.43
N GLU A 40 0.35 -9.94 -33.11
CA GLU A 40 0.49 -11.05 -34.07
C GLU A 40 -0.85 -11.51 -34.66
N LYS A 41 -1.94 -11.41 -33.87
CA LYS A 41 -3.30 -11.73 -34.31
C LYS A 41 -4.00 -10.59 -35.06
N GLY A 42 -3.33 -9.45 -35.27
CA GLY A 42 -3.90 -8.29 -35.95
C GLY A 42 -5.08 -7.65 -35.22
N ILE A 43 -5.26 -7.95 -33.93
CA ILE A 43 -6.30 -7.35 -33.10
C ILE A 43 -5.80 -5.97 -32.69
N ALA A 44 -6.61 -4.92 -32.90
CA ALA A 44 -6.29 -3.59 -32.43
C ALA A 44 -5.96 -3.66 -30.93
N LEU A 45 -4.73 -3.30 -30.57
CA LEU A 45 -4.30 -3.25 -29.18
C LEU A 45 -5.35 -2.46 -28.40
N PRO A 46 -5.90 -2.98 -27.29
CA PRO A 46 -6.71 -2.16 -26.41
C PRO A 46 -5.83 -0.97 -26.07
N GLN A 47 -6.23 0.20 -26.60
CA GLN A 47 -5.52 1.46 -26.46
C GLN A 47 -5.32 1.57 -24.96
N LYS A 48 -4.07 1.39 -24.50
CA LYS A 48 -3.72 1.44 -23.08
C LYS A 48 -4.29 2.77 -22.64
N GLN A 49 -5.44 2.76 -21.97
CA GLN A 49 -6.09 3.96 -21.47
C GLN A 49 -4.96 4.62 -20.70
N SER A 50 -4.43 5.69 -21.30
CA SER A 50 -3.20 6.35 -20.90
C SER A 50 -3.25 6.38 -19.40
N ALA A 51 -2.28 5.75 -18.74
CA ALA A 51 -2.26 5.48 -17.31
C ALA A 51 -2.72 6.75 -16.59
N LYS A 52 -4.03 6.86 -16.41
CA LYS A 52 -4.64 8.07 -15.91
C LYS A 52 -4.33 7.88 -14.46
N VAL A 53 -3.27 8.54 -14.02
CA VAL A 53 -2.78 8.50 -12.65
C VAL A 53 -4.03 8.68 -11.83
N ASN A 54 -4.57 7.62 -11.23
CA ASN A 54 -5.86 7.67 -10.59
C ASN A 54 -5.60 8.51 -9.34
N PRO A 55 -5.95 9.82 -9.33
CA PRO A 55 -5.58 10.67 -8.21
C PRO A 55 -6.26 10.15 -6.93
N ALA A 56 -7.37 9.43 -7.09
CA ALA A 56 -8.05 8.61 -6.10
C ALA A 56 -7.13 7.64 -5.33
N SER A 57 -6.24 6.89 -6.00
CA SER A 57 -5.38 5.92 -5.32
C SER A 57 -4.27 6.60 -4.55
N ALA A 58 -3.60 7.59 -5.14
CA ALA A 58 -2.57 8.37 -4.48
C ALA A 58 -3.11 9.12 -3.24
N LEU A 59 -4.33 9.67 -3.34
CA LEU A 59 -4.98 10.38 -2.25
C LEU A 59 -5.36 9.45 -1.08
N ARG A 60 -5.83 8.23 -1.37
CA ARG A 60 -6.12 7.21 -0.34
C ARG A 60 -4.89 6.82 0.45
N TRP A 61 -3.79 6.52 -0.25
CA TRP A 61 -2.53 6.17 0.39
C TRP A 61 -1.93 7.35 1.15
N GLY A 62 -1.97 8.55 0.58
CA GLY A 62 -1.49 9.77 1.24
C GLY A 62 -2.22 10.05 2.56
N CYS A 63 -3.55 10.08 2.54
CA CYS A 63 -4.34 10.30 3.75
C CYS A 63 -4.19 9.17 4.78
N LEU A 64 -4.02 7.92 4.34
CA LEU A 64 -3.73 6.80 5.25
C LEU A 64 -2.39 6.98 5.96
N PHE A 65 -1.31 7.31 5.24
CA PHE A 65 0.00 7.53 5.85
C PHE A 65 0.03 8.75 6.77
N VAL A 66 -0.69 9.83 6.42
CA VAL A 66 -0.85 11.00 7.28
C VAL A 66 -1.60 10.63 8.57
N GLY A 67 -2.70 9.88 8.46
CA GLY A 67 -3.47 9.42 9.61
C GLY A 67 -2.66 8.51 10.54
N VAL A 68 -1.96 7.53 9.98
CA VAL A 68 -1.08 6.64 10.76
C VAL A 68 0.06 7.43 11.43
N GLY A 69 0.71 8.33 10.70
CA GLY A 69 1.78 9.17 11.25
C GLY A 69 1.32 10.05 12.41
N LEU A 70 0.16 10.71 12.26
CA LEU A 70 -0.48 11.48 13.33
C LEU A 70 -0.87 10.60 14.52
N GLY A 71 -1.43 9.41 14.27
CA GLY A 71 -1.80 8.47 15.31
C GLY A 71 -0.60 8.03 16.16
N ILE A 72 0.54 7.72 15.53
CA ILE A 72 1.79 7.38 16.24
C ILE A 72 2.32 8.59 17.01
N PHE A 73 2.30 9.78 16.42
CA PHE A 73 2.76 11.01 17.09
C PHE A 73 1.96 11.29 18.37
N VAL A 74 0.63 11.23 18.28
CA VAL A 74 -0.26 11.42 19.42
C VAL A 74 -0.11 10.29 20.44
N ALA A 75 0.05 9.04 20.00
CA ALA A 75 0.29 7.90 20.89
C ALA A 75 1.56 8.09 21.72
N ASN A 76 2.65 8.55 21.10
CA ASN A 76 3.91 8.82 21.82
C ASN A 76 3.75 9.95 22.84
N MET A 77 3.00 11.00 22.51
CA MET A 77 2.76 12.12 23.42
C MET A 77 1.90 11.74 24.63
N ILE A 78 0.99 10.79 24.48
CA ILE A 78 0.14 10.29 25.59
C ILE A 78 0.89 9.22 26.40
N ALA A 79 1.64 8.34 25.73
CA ALA A 79 2.45 7.31 26.37
C ALA A 79 3.56 7.89 27.26
N SER A 80 4.06 9.09 26.96
CA SER A 80 5.03 9.78 27.83
C SER A 80 4.41 10.31 29.14
N VAL A 81 3.08 10.41 29.23
CA VAL A 81 2.36 10.94 30.40
C VAL A 81 1.69 9.82 31.21
N LYS A 82 1.31 8.71 30.57
CA LYS A 82 0.74 7.51 31.22
C LYS A 82 1.62 6.30 30.94
N GLU A 83 2.23 5.75 31.99
CA GLU A 83 2.85 4.43 31.94
C GLU A 83 1.80 3.37 31.58
N ASP A 84 2.20 2.51 30.65
CA ASP A 84 1.69 1.15 30.43
C ASP A 84 0.24 1.00 29.96
N ASN A 85 -0.08 1.57 28.80
CA ASN A 85 -1.22 1.09 28.01
C ASN A 85 -0.76 0.59 26.64
N GLU A 86 -0.40 -0.69 26.54
CA GLU A 86 -0.05 -1.35 25.27
C GLU A 86 -1.18 -1.26 24.23
N ALA A 87 -2.43 -1.19 24.67
CA ALA A 87 -3.59 -1.02 23.79
C ALA A 87 -3.68 0.38 23.14
N LEU A 88 -2.96 1.38 23.67
CA LEU A 88 -3.08 2.77 23.24
C LEU A 88 -2.51 2.99 21.83
N TYR A 89 -1.36 2.37 21.53
CA TYR A 89 -0.72 2.45 20.22
C TYR A 89 -1.60 1.91 19.09
N PRO A 90 -2.05 0.64 19.11
CA PRO A 90 -2.90 0.11 18.05
C PRO A 90 -4.25 0.83 17.98
N ALA A 91 -4.81 1.29 19.10
CA ALA A 91 -6.06 2.05 19.11
C ALA A 91 -5.93 3.39 18.38
N LEU A 92 -4.89 4.19 18.70
CA LEU A 92 -4.69 5.50 18.07
C LEU A 92 -4.28 5.38 16.60
N ILE A 93 -3.45 4.40 16.26
CA ILE A 93 -3.07 4.14 14.86
C ILE A 93 -4.31 3.77 14.04
N MET A 94 -5.14 2.86 14.55
CA MET A 94 -6.34 2.43 13.82
C MET A 94 -7.40 3.54 13.75
N PHE A 95 -7.53 4.34 14.81
CA PHE A 95 -8.46 5.47 14.85
C PHE A 95 -8.06 6.57 13.86
N PHE A 96 -6.84 7.09 13.95
CA PHE A 96 -6.37 8.16 13.06
C PHE A 96 -6.12 7.67 11.63
N GLY A 97 -5.66 6.43 11.44
CA GLY A 97 -5.56 5.79 10.13
C GLY A 97 -6.93 5.63 9.46
N GLY A 98 -7.94 5.19 10.22
CA GLY A 98 -9.33 5.09 9.76
C GLY A 98 -9.95 6.45 9.44
N ALA A 99 -9.71 7.46 10.28
CA ALA A 99 -10.17 8.82 10.04
C ALA A 99 -9.53 9.41 8.76
N GLY A 100 -8.23 9.17 8.54
CA GLY A 100 -7.55 9.57 7.30
C GLY A 100 -8.18 8.94 6.05
N LEU A 101 -8.51 7.65 6.10
CA LEU A 101 -9.22 6.97 5.01
C LEU A 101 -10.63 7.56 4.76
N LEU A 102 -11.40 7.83 5.82
CA LEU A 102 -12.71 8.48 5.72
C LEU A 102 -12.64 9.85 5.04
N VAL A 103 -11.67 10.68 5.44
CA VAL A 103 -11.42 11.98 4.81
C VAL A 103 -11.07 11.81 3.33
N SER A 104 -10.23 10.83 2.99
CA SER A 104 -9.88 10.54 1.60
C SER A 104 -11.09 10.16 0.74
N TYR A 105 -12.09 9.50 1.32
CA TYR A 105 -13.33 9.12 0.64
C TYR A 105 -14.21 10.35 0.38
N TYR A 106 -14.37 11.22 1.38
CA TYR A 106 -15.12 12.47 1.24
C TYR A 106 -14.51 13.40 0.18
N ILE A 107 -13.18 13.53 0.16
CA ILE A 107 -12.50 14.36 -0.85
C ILE A 107 -12.72 13.78 -2.25
N GLN A 108 -12.62 12.45 -2.41
CA GLN A 108 -12.90 11.80 -3.70
C GLN A 108 -14.34 12.01 -4.17
N LEU A 109 -15.32 11.90 -3.26
CA LEU A 109 -16.73 12.13 -3.58
C LEU A 109 -16.96 13.55 -4.13
N LYS A 110 -16.31 14.54 -3.52
CA LYS A 110 -16.39 15.95 -3.93
C LYS A 110 -15.68 16.22 -5.26
N ILE A 111 -14.59 15.53 -5.55
CA ILE A 111 -13.87 15.64 -6.83
C ILE A 111 -14.72 15.05 -7.96
N ASP A 112 -15.39 13.92 -7.72
CA ASP A 112 -16.27 13.28 -8.71
C ASP A 112 -17.50 14.14 -9.03
N GLU A 113 -18.11 14.75 -8.01
CA GLU A 113 -19.23 15.68 -8.15
C GLU A 113 -18.86 16.93 -8.95
N ARG A 114 -17.61 17.41 -8.83
CA ARG A 114 -17.08 18.56 -9.59
C ARG A 114 -16.62 18.21 -11.01
N SER A 115 -16.53 16.91 -11.32
CA SER A 115 -16.13 16.39 -12.63
C SER A 115 -17.34 16.03 -13.52
N LYS A 116 -18.57 16.14 -13.00
CA LYS A 116 -19.82 16.09 -13.76
C LYS A 116 -20.24 17.49 -14.18
#